data_AF-A0AAT9WFD6-F1
#
_entry.id   AF-A0AAT9WFD6-F1
#
_cell.length_a   1.000
_cell.length_b   1.000
_cell.length_c   1.000
_cell.angle_alpha   90.00
_cell.angle_beta   90.00
_cell.angle_gamma   90.00
#
_symmetry.space_group_name_H-M   'P 1'
#
loop_
_entity.id
_entity.type
_entity.pdbx_description
1 polymer ?
#
loop_
_entity_poly.entity_id
_entity_poly.type
_entity_poly.pdbx_seq_one_letter_code
_entity_poly.pdbx_strand_id
1 'polypeptide(L)'
;MTTSLRIRIQLGALTALSLSGCVSTTPVMDRQFGDSLRATLASQVANPGAPRNANPVNGIDGRAARAAQERYEASFAQPQPSAEAPTLVRTK
;
A
#
# COMPACT_ATOMS: atom_id res chain seq x y z
N MET A 1 -56.18 14.63 -13.71
CA MET A 1 -55.69 13.25 -14.00
C MET A 1 -54.33 13.22 -14.71
N THR A 2 -54.04 14.20 -15.59
CA THR A 2 -52.76 14.31 -16.31
C THR A 2 -51.58 14.78 -15.45
N THR A 3 -51.83 15.61 -14.42
CA THR A 3 -50.79 16.15 -13.52
C THR A 3 -50.21 15.11 -12.57
N SER A 4 -51.04 14.21 -12.01
CA SER A 4 -50.56 13.13 -11.14
C SER A 4 -49.77 12.07 -11.91
N LEU A 5 -50.10 11.85 -13.19
CA LEU A 5 -49.35 10.97 -14.08
C LEU A 5 -47.96 11.54 -14.38
N ARG A 6 -47.84 12.86 -14.62
CA ARG A 6 -46.56 13.54 -14.83
C ARG A 6 -45.65 13.48 -13.60
N ILE A 7 -46.19 13.65 -12.40
CA ILE A 7 -45.43 13.56 -11.14
C ILE A 7 -44.86 12.14 -10.94
N ARG A 8 -45.66 11.10 -11.21
CA ARG A 8 -45.19 9.70 -11.11
C ARG A 8 -44.07 9.38 -12.09
N ILE A 9 -44.17 9.89 -13.32
CA ILE A 9 -43.12 9.72 -14.34
C ILE A 9 -41.82 10.43 -13.91
N GLN A 10 -41.91 11.66 -13.39
CA GLN A 10 -40.74 12.37 -12.90
C GLN A 10 -40.09 11.68 -11.69
N LEU A 11 -40.89 11.17 -10.76
CA LEU A 11 -40.37 10.44 -9.59
C LEU A 11 -39.69 9.12 -10.01
N GLY A 12 -40.25 8.41 -10.99
CA GLY A 12 -39.66 7.20 -11.56
C GLY A 12 -38.34 7.46 -12.31
N ALA A 13 -38.28 8.55 -13.09
CA ALA A 13 -37.06 8.94 -13.79
C ALA A 13 -35.94 9.34 -12.81
N LEU A 14 -36.27 10.06 -11.74
CA LEU A 14 -35.30 10.51 -10.73
C LEU A 14 -34.73 9.33 -9.93
N THR A 15 -35.57 8.34 -9.62
CA THR A 15 -35.14 7.10 -8.94
C THR A 15 -34.26 6.23 -9.84
N ALA A 16 -34.60 6.09 -11.12
CA ALA A 16 -33.77 5.35 -12.08
C ALA A 16 -32.37 5.99 -12.27
N LEU A 17 -32.31 7.33 -12.33
CA LEU A 17 -31.04 8.05 -12.47
C LEU A 17 -30.17 7.89 -11.22
N SER A 18 -30.79 7.93 -10.04
CA SER A 18 -30.10 7.72 -8.75
C SER A 18 -29.50 6.32 -8.62
N LEU A 19 -30.13 5.31 -9.22
CA LEU A 19 -29.65 3.91 -9.17
C LEU A 19 -28.53 3.61 -10.18
N SER A 20 -28.34 4.44 -11.21
CA SER A 20 -27.31 4.22 -12.24
C SER A 20 -25.88 4.32 -11.70
N GLY A 21 -25.67 4.93 -10.53
CA GLY A 21 -24.39 4.93 -9.84
C GLY A 21 -24.02 3.60 -9.16
N CYS A 22 -24.98 2.70 -8.93
CA CYS A 22 -24.74 1.41 -8.28
C CYS A 22 -24.18 0.33 -9.24
N VAL A 23 -24.38 0.49 -10.55
CA VAL A 23 -23.79 -0.37 -11.61
C VAL A 23 -22.80 0.48 -12.41
N SER A 24 -21.81 1.03 -11.73
CA SER A 24 -20.72 1.76 -12.39
C SER A 24 -19.71 0.76 -12.93
N THR A 25 -19.48 0.73 -14.24
CA THR A 25 -18.33 0.03 -14.81
C THR A 25 -17.05 0.74 -14.39
N THR A 26 -16.03 0.00 -13.96
CA THR A 26 -14.80 0.56 -13.39
C THR A 26 -13.58 0.38 -14.30
N PRO A 27 -13.62 0.76 -15.59
CA PRO A 27 -12.58 0.40 -16.56
C PRO A 27 -11.21 1.04 -16.26
N VAL A 28 -11.17 2.14 -15.50
CA VAL A 28 -9.90 2.72 -15.02
C VAL A 28 -9.37 1.93 -13.84
N MET A 29 -10.22 1.60 -12.86
CA MET A 29 -9.82 0.85 -11.67
C MET A 29 -9.36 -0.56 -12.03
N ASP A 30 -10.07 -1.24 -12.92
CA ASP A 30 -9.75 -2.62 -13.33
C ASP A 30 -8.39 -2.68 -14.04
N ARG A 31 -8.04 -1.63 -14.80
CA ARG A 31 -6.74 -1.52 -15.48
C ARG A 31 -5.58 -1.31 -14.50
N GLN A 32 -5.78 -0.54 -13.44
CA GLN A 32 -4.74 -0.17 -12.48
C GLN A 32 -4.73 -1.06 -11.22
N PHE A 33 -5.54 -2.11 -11.20
CA PHE A 33 -5.68 -2.97 -10.03
C PHE A 33 -4.32 -3.60 -9.66
N GLY A 34 -3.89 -3.33 -8.43
CA GLY A 34 -2.63 -3.82 -7.87
C GLY A 34 -1.41 -2.96 -8.16
N ASP A 35 -1.52 -1.85 -8.90
CA ASP A 35 -0.36 -0.99 -9.21
C ASP A 35 0.26 -0.36 -7.97
N SER A 36 -0.56 0.05 -6.99
CA SER A 36 -0.07 0.55 -5.71
C SER A 36 0.74 -0.48 -4.94
N LEU A 37 0.30 -1.75 -4.95
CA LEU A 37 1.01 -2.85 -4.31
C LEU A 37 2.34 -3.12 -5.04
N ARG A 38 2.32 -3.21 -6.37
CA ARG A 38 3.54 -3.43 -7.17
C ARG A 38 4.54 -2.29 -6.98
N ALA A 39 4.09 -1.04 -6.95
CA ALA A 39 4.94 0.12 -6.68
C ALA A 39 5.54 0.06 -5.27
N THR A 40 4.73 -0.30 -4.26
CA THR A 40 5.21 -0.46 -2.89
C THR A 40 6.24 -1.58 -2.79
N LEU A 41 5.97 -2.74 -3.37
CA LEU A 41 6.93 -3.85 -3.39
C LEU A 41 8.22 -3.48 -4.13
N ALA A 42 8.12 -2.77 -5.26
CA ALA A 42 9.30 -2.29 -5.98
C ALA A 42 10.16 -1.34 -5.11
N SER A 43 9.53 -0.52 -4.27
CA SER A 43 10.26 0.37 -3.34
C SER A 43 10.91 -0.36 -2.15
N GLN A 44 10.46 -1.57 -1.82
CA GLN A 44 11.06 -2.38 -0.76
C GLN A 44 12.33 -3.12 -1.21
N VAL A 45 12.59 -3.19 -2.52
CA VAL A 45 13.79 -3.84 -3.05
C VAL A 45 14.98 -2.90 -2.93
N ALA A 46 15.81 -3.12 -1.90
CA ALA A 46 16.99 -2.29 -1.62
C ALA A 46 18.03 -2.28 -2.75
N ASN A 47 18.20 -3.40 -3.47
CA ASN A 47 19.11 -3.49 -4.61
C ASN A 47 18.58 -4.45 -5.70
N PRO A 48 17.80 -3.95 -6.67
CA PRO A 48 17.29 -4.79 -7.76
C PRO A 48 18.38 -5.30 -8.71
N GLY A 49 19.56 -4.67 -8.72
CA GLY A 49 20.72 -5.05 -9.55
C GLY A 49 21.63 -6.12 -8.93
N ALA A 50 21.37 -6.54 -7.68
CA ALA A 50 22.18 -7.52 -6.95
C ALA A 50 22.56 -8.79 -7.75
N PRO A 51 21.66 -9.45 -8.51
CA PRO A 51 22.02 -10.66 -9.26
C PRO A 51 23.02 -10.44 -10.40
N ARG A 52 23.22 -9.19 -10.86
CA ARG A 52 24.21 -8.86 -11.90
C ARG A 52 25.57 -8.49 -11.31
N ASN A 53 25.69 -8.39 -10.00
CA ASN A 53 26.93 -8.03 -9.34
C ASN A 53 27.86 -9.26 -9.28
N ALA A 54 28.96 -9.21 -10.02
CA ALA A 54 29.98 -10.26 -10.05
C ALA A 54 31.07 -10.07 -8.98
N ASN A 55 31.03 -8.99 -8.19
CA ASN A 55 32.02 -8.75 -7.15
C ASN A 55 31.91 -9.83 -6.07
N PRO A 56 33.04 -10.39 -5.60
CA PRO A 56 33.03 -11.34 -4.51
C PRO A 56 32.50 -10.66 -3.23
N VAL A 57 31.64 -11.37 -2.50
CA VAL A 57 31.14 -10.88 -1.22
C VAL A 57 32.26 -11.06 -0.19
N ASN A 58 32.81 -9.96 0.33
CA ASN A 58 33.94 -9.99 1.27
C ASN A 58 33.58 -10.55 2.67
N GLY A 59 32.30 -10.88 2.91
CA GLY A 59 31.81 -11.39 4.19
C GLY A 59 31.86 -10.34 5.32
N ILE A 60 31.69 -10.82 6.55
CA ILE A 60 31.86 -10.03 7.78
C ILE A 60 32.95 -10.70 8.64
N ASP A 61 33.71 -9.94 9.41
CA ASP A 61 34.68 -10.54 10.33
C ASP A 61 33.97 -11.26 11.49
N GLY A 62 34.62 -12.29 12.05
CA GLY A 62 34.01 -13.13 13.08
C GLY A 62 33.64 -12.38 14.36
N ARG A 63 34.35 -11.30 14.71
CA ARG A 63 34.03 -10.48 15.90
C ARG A 63 32.79 -9.65 15.64
N ALA A 64 32.67 -9.02 14.46
CA ALA A 64 31.47 -8.32 14.05
C ALA A 64 30.26 -9.28 13.98
N ALA A 65 30.44 -10.49 13.44
CA ALA A 65 29.40 -11.51 13.39
C ALA A 65 28.89 -11.87 14.79
N ARG A 66 29.80 -12.13 15.73
CA ARG A 66 29.46 -12.43 17.12
C ARG A 66 28.75 -11.25 17.80
N ALA A 67 29.27 -10.04 17.66
CA ALA A 67 28.65 -8.85 18.24
C ALA A 67 27.24 -8.60 17.68
N ALA A 68 27.00 -8.90 16.40
CA ALA A 68 25.68 -8.81 15.80
C ALA A 68 24.70 -9.83 16.42
N GLN A 69 25.13 -11.07 16.65
CA GLN A 69 24.31 -12.09 17.33
C GLN A 69 24.03 -11.71 18.79
N GLU A 70 25.04 -11.26 19.54
CA GLU A 70 24.87 -10.82 20.93
C GLU A 70 23.87 -9.67 21.05
N ARG A 71 23.92 -8.69 20.12
CA ARG A 71 22.94 -7.59 20.08
C ARG A 71 21.53 -8.08 19.73
N TYR A 72 21.42 -9.04 18.82
CA TYR A 72 20.14 -9.64 18.46
C TYR A 72 19.52 -10.36 19.66
N GLU A 73 20.28 -11.18 20.37
CA GLU A 73 19.84 -11.84 21.61
C GLU A 73 19.44 -10.81 22.68
N ALA A 74 20.27 -9.78 22.91
CA ALA A 74 19.99 -8.73 23.88
C ALA A 74 18.70 -7.94 23.56
N SER A 75 18.33 -7.82 22.28
CA SER A 75 17.10 -7.13 21.86
C SER A 75 15.81 -7.79 22.35
N PHE A 76 15.86 -9.08 22.71
CA PHE A 76 14.72 -9.77 23.32
C PHE A 76 14.63 -9.57 24.83
N ALA A 77 15.77 -9.31 25.49
CA ALA A 77 15.83 -9.05 26.92
C ALA A 77 15.57 -7.58 27.26
N GLN A 78 15.93 -6.67 26.36
CA GLN A 78 15.71 -5.24 26.48
C GLN A 78 14.81 -4.79 25.33
N PRO A 79 13.54 -4.42 25.61
CA PRO A 79 12.72 -3.74 24.62
C PRO A 79 13.50 -2.52 24.14
N GLN A 80 13.88 -2.51 22.86
CA GLN A 80 14.50 -1.33 22.26
C GLN A 80 13.58 -0.15 22.57
N PRO A 81 14.10 1.01 23.01
CA PRO A 81 13.29 2.22 23.09
C PRO A 81 12.60 2.34 21.74
N SER A 82 11.26 2.35 21.73
CA SER A 82 10.48 2.43 20.50
C SER A 82 11.15 3.48 19.64
N ALA A 83 11.75 3.07 18.51
CA ALA A 83 12.22 4.02 17.53
C ALA A 83 11.05 4.96 17.32
N GLU A 84 11.24 6.24 17.63
CA GLU A 84 10.18 7.24 17.61
C GLU A 84 9.36 6.99 16.36
N ALA A 85 8.08 6.65 16.55
CA ALA A 85 7.20 6.30 15.45
C ALA A 85 7.41 7.35 14.36
N PRO A 86 7.67 6.95 13.09
CA PRO A 86 7.94 7.91 12.04
C PRO A 86 6.81 8.92 12.07
N THR A 87 7.12 10.13 12.52
CA THR A 87 6.15 11.20 12.62
C THR A 87 5.76 11.48 11.19
N LEU A 88 4.55 11.04 10.83
CA LEU A 88 3.99 11.27 9.51
C LEU A 88 3.79 12.78 9.42
N VAL A 89 4.80 13.49 8.92
CA VAL A 89 4.73 14.92 8.65
C VAL A 89 3.67 15.09 7.58
N ARG A 90 2.44 15.35 8.02
CA ARG A 90 1.33 15.69 7.17
C ARG A 90 1.65 17.04 6.55
N THR A 91 2.26 17.03 5.36
CA THR A 91 2.37 18.22 4.54
C THR A 91 0.96 18.68 4.19
N LYS A 92 0.73 19.98 4.43
CA LYS A 92 -0.54 20.67 4.22
C LYS A 92 -0.80 20.90 2.74
#